data_AF-X1BYB7-F1
#
_entry.id   AF-X1BYB7-F1
#
_cell.length_a   1.000
_cell.length_b   1.000
_cell.length_c   1.000
_cell.angle_alpha   90.00
_cell.angle_beta   90.00
_cell.angle_gamma   90.00
#
_symmetry.space_group_name_H-M   'P 1'
#
loop_
_entity.id
_entity.type
_entity.pdbx_description
1 polymer ?
#
loop_
_entity_poly.entity_id
_entity_poly.type
_entity_poly.pdbx_seq_one_letter_code
_entity_poly.pdbx_strand_id
1 'polypeptide(L)'
;MIPIYSLEDAKKSILIRKSIVDTPVSPQINDQIIKIFGKTLTPQEVVKRIINDVVKKGDLALIEWSKKLDNTDISNSIEEQIPKLSRANIAQYAIENNGGIIIVTNIKEALSVINNFAPEHLSIITKDPQE
;
A
#
# COMPACT_ATOMS: atom_id res chain seq x y z
N MET A 1 -32.56 -8.52 7.92
CA MET A 1 -32.60 -9.60 8.92
C MET A 1 -31.21 -10.22 8.97
N ILE A 2 -30.57 -10.30 10.13
CA ILE A 2 -29.20 -10.83 10.24
C ILE A 2 -29.28 -12.37 10.24
N PRO A 3 -28.51 -13.08 9.39
CA PRO A 3 -28.54 -14.54 9.36
C PRO A 3 -27.92 -15.12 10.65
N ILE A 4 -28.60 -16.11 11.25
CA ILE A 4 -28.13 -16.85 12.43
C ILE A 4 -27.66 -18.22 11.94
N TYR A 5 -26.38 -18.54 12.18
CA TYR A 5 -25.76 -19.80 11.78
C TYR A 5 -25.62 -20.74 12.99
N SER A 6 -25.76 -22.05 12.75
CA SER A 6 -25.30 -23.05 13.72
C SER A 6 -23.77 -23.10 13.76
N LEU A 7 -23.17 -23.62 14.83
CA LEU A 7 -21.71 -23.75 14.93
C LEU A 7 -21.12 -24.59 13.78
N GLU A 8 -21.82 -25.66 13.38
CA GLU A 8 -21.38 -26.53 12.28
C GLU A 8 -21.49 -25.85 10.92
N ASP A 9 -22.54 -25.05 10.69
CA ASP A 9 -22.67 -24.26 9.46
C ASP A 9 -21.67 -23.10 9.41
N ALA A 10 -21.37 -22.49 10.56
CA ALA A 10 -20.39 -21.41 10.67
C ALA A 10 -18.98 -21.90 10.34
N LYS A 11 -18.58 -23.07 10.88
CA LYS A 11 -17.29 -23.72 10.56
C LYS A 11 -17.11 -24.03 9.07
N LYS A 12 -18.21 -24.27 8.35
CA LYS A 12 -18.21 -24.57 6.90
C LYS A 12 -18.37 -23.34 6.01
N SER A 13 -18.59 -22.16 6.59
CA SER A 13 -18.86 -20.93 5.83
C SER A 13 -18.06 -19.74 6.35
N ILE A 14 -18.63 -19.00 7.30
CA ILE A 14 -18.13 -17.70 7.76
C ILE A 14 -16.84 -17.79 8.59
N LEU A 15 -16.54 -18.96 9.16
CA LEU A 15 -15.30 -19.20 9.91
C LEU A 15 -14.16 -19.74 9.04
N ILE A 16 -14.42 -20.01 7.75
CA ILE A 16 -13.35 -20.37 6.81
C ILE A 16 -12.65 -19.09 6.38
N ARG A 17 -11.44 -18.85 6.93
CA ARG A 17 -10.53 -17.83 6.38
C ARG A 17 -9.98 -18.35 5.04
N LYS A 18 -10.58 -17.92 3.93
CA LYS A 18 -9.97 -18.07 2.61
C LYS A 18 -8.74 -17.16 2.52
N SER A 19 -7.62 -17.71 2.08
CA SER A 19 -6.44 -16.91 1.75
C SER A 19 -6.80 -15.93 0.63
N ILE A 20 -6.43 -14.66 0.79
CA ILE A 20 -6.60 -13.62 -0.24
C ILE A 20 -5.87 -14.01 -1.54
N VAL A 21 -4.81 -14.81 -1.42
CA VAL A 21 -4.03 -15.30 -2.57
C VAL A 21 -4.82 -16.30 -3.42
N ASP A 22 -5.69 -17.10 -2.81
CA ASP A 22 -6.47 -18.16 -3.48
C ASP A 22 -7.90 -17.72 -3.80
N THR A 23 -8.23 -16.46 -3.54
CA THR A 23 -9.58 -15.94 -3.76
C THR A 23 -9.71 -15.52 -5.22
N PRO A 24 -10.68 -16.07 -5.98
CA PRO A 24 -10.88 -15.67 -7.36
C PRO A 24 -11.21 -14.18 -7.44
N VAL A 25 -10.49 -13.48 -8.31
CA VAL A 25 -10.63 -12.05 -8.54
C VAL A 25 -12.02 -11.77 -9.11
N SER A 26 -12.70 -10.75 -8.59
CA SER A 26 -14.02 -10.39 -9.11
C SER A 26 -13.92 -9.95 -10.59
N PRO A 27 -14.97 -10.17 -11.40
CA PRO A 27 -14.98 -9.72 -12.79
C PRO A 27 -14.65 -8.23 -12.94
N GLN A 28 -15.15 -7.40 -12.02
CA GLN A 28 -14.89 -5.95 -12.02
C GLN A 28 -13.41 -5.61 -11.85
N ILE A 29 -12.68 -6.34 -11.00
CA ILE A 29 -11.25 -6.13 -10.81
C ILE A 29 -10.48 -6.61 -12.05
N ASN A 30 -10.88 -7.73 -12.65
CA ASN A 30 -10.27 -8.20 -13.91
C ASN A 30 -10.46 -7.19 -15.04
N ASP A 31 -11.65 -6.61 -15.19
CA ASP A 31 -11.94 -5.60 -16.20
C ASP A 31 -11.12 -4.32 -15.97
N GLN A 32 -10.98 -3.89 -14.70
CA GLN A 32 -10.10 -2.78 -14.31
C GLN A 32 -8.63 -3.06 -14.67
N ILE A 33 -8.13 -4.27 -14.37
CA ILE A 33 -6.77 -4.67 -14.71
C ILE A 33 -6.58 -4.64 -16.24
N ILE A 34 -7.51 -5.19 -17.01
CA ILE A 34 -7.43 -5.16 -18.48
C ILE A 34 -7.46 -3.72 -19.00
N LYS A 35 -8.31 -2.86 -18.44
CA LYS A 35 -8.40 -1.45 -18.82
C LYS A 35 -7.10 -0.69 -18.57
N ILE A 36 -6.44 -0.95 -17.44
CA ILE A 36 -5.22 -0.24 -17.04
C ILE A 36 -3.97 -0.81 -17.73
N PHE A 37 -3.87 -2.14 -17.86
CA PHE A 37 -2.66 -2.82 -18.32
C PHE A 37 -2.74 -3.33 -19.76
N GLY A 38 -3.92 -3.25 -20.40
CA GLY A 38 -4.16 -3.72 -21.78
C GLY A 38 -4.11 -5.23 -21.95
N LYS A 39 -4.00 -5.99 -20.85
CA LYS A 39 -3.93 -7.45 -20.83
C LYS A 39 -4.43 -7.99 -19.50
N THR A 40 -4.85 -9.24 -19.49
CA THR A 40 -5.16 -9.96 -18.25
C THR A 40 -3.86 -10.18 -17.46
N LEU A 41 -3.87 -9.75 -16.21
CA LEU A 41 -2.80 -9.98 -15.23
C LEU A 41 -3.41 -10.48 -13.94
N THR A 42 -2.66 -11.30 -13.22
CA THR A 42 -3.00 -11.63 -11.84
C THR A 42 -2.75 -10.42 -10.92
N PRO A 43 -3.44 -10.31 -9.77
CA PRO A 43 -3.17 -9.26 -8.79
C PRO A 43 -1.70 -9.22 -8.35
N GLN A 44 -1.06 -10.39 -8.25
CA GLN A 44 0.36 -10.50 -7.89
C GLN A 44 1.26 -9.87 -8.95
N GLU A 45 0.98 -10.10 -10.23
CA GLU A 45 1.74 -9.49 -11.34
C GLU A 45 1.53 -7.97 -11.39
N VAL A 46 0.31 -7.51 -11.11
CA VAL A 46 -0.02 -6.08 -11.00
C VAL A 46 0.79 -5.42 -9.89
N VAL A 47 0.72 -5.97 -8.67
CA VAL A 47 1.46 -5.45 -7.50
C VAL A 47 2.97 -5.45 -7.76
N LYS A 48 3.51 -6.55 -8.30
CA LYS A 48 4.94 -6.64 -8.64
C LYS A 48 5.36 -5.55 -9.62
N ARG A 49 4.50 -5.20 -10.58
CA ARG A 49 4.79 -4.15 -11.57
C ARG A 49 4.77 -2.77 -10.93
N ILE A 50 3.78 -2.48 -10.09
CA ILE A 50 3.71 -1.23 -9.33
C ILE A 50 4.98 -1.06 -8.48
N ILE A 51 5.34 -2.08 -7.68
CA ILE A 51 6.56 -2.04 -6.85
C ILE A 51 7.80 -1.80 -7.70
N ASN A 52 7.95 -2.50 -8.83
CA ASN A 52 9.09 -2.29 -9.73
C ASN A 52 9.15 -0.86 -10.30
N ASP A 53 8.01 -0.26 -10.61
CA ASP A 53 7.96 1.13 -11.08
C ASP A 53 8.36 2.10 -9.96
N VAL A 54 7.87 1.88 -8.73
CA VAL A 54 8.25 2.70 -7.56
C VAL A 54 9.73 2.55 -7.23
N VAL A 55 10.29 1.35 -7.27
CA VAL A 55 11.74 1.13 -7.07
C VAL A 55 12.57 1.87 -8.13
N LYS A 56 12.09 1.93 -9.39
CA LYS A 56 12.84 2.56 -10.49
C LYS A 56 12.67 4.07 -10.57
N LYS A 57 11.50 4.58 -10.24
CA LYS A 57 11.10 5.98 -10.48
C LYS A 57 10.79 6.77 -9.21
N GLY A 58 10.75 6.12 -8.04
CA GLY A 58 10.39 6.74 -6.76
C GLY A 58 9.00 7.40 -6.82
N ASP A 59 8.93 8.64 -6.36
CA ASP A 59 7.71 9.43 -6.24
C ASP A 59 6.98 9.63 -7.57
N LEU A 60 7.70 9.69 -8.70
CA LEU A 60 7.08 9.78 -10.02
C LEU A 60 6.16 8.59 -10.31
N ALA A 61 6.55 7.37 -9.89
CA ALA A 61 5.67 6.22 -10.03
C ALA A 61 4.48 6.30 -9.08
N LEU A 62 4.65 6.82 -7.86
CA LEU A 62 3.52 7.03 -6.94
C LEU A 62 2.51 8.00 -7.55
N ILE A 63 2.95 9.13 -8.10
CA ILE A 63 2.11 10.11 -8.81
C ILE A 63 1.38 9.43 -9.99
N GLU A 64 2.11 8.71 -10.84
CA GLU A 64 1.53 7.99 -12.00
C GLU A 64 0.48 6.97 -11.57
N TRP A 65 0.73 6.21 -10.50
CA TRP A 65 -0.17 5.16 -10.03
C TRP A 65 -1.39 5.71 -9.28
N SER A 66 -1.24 6.74 -8.46
CA SER A 66 -2.38 7.45 -7.84
C SER A 66 -3.31 8.06 -8.89
N LYS A 67 -2.75 8.58 -9.99
CA LYS A 67 -3.56 9.09 -11.10
C LYS A 67 -4.29 7.99 -11.85
N LYS A 68 -3.66 6.82 -12.04
CA LYS A 68 -4.26 5.69 -12.75
C LYS A 68 -5.30 4.92 -11.94
N LEU A 69 -5.07 4.75 -10.63
CA LEU A 69 -5.89 3.93 -9.75
C LEU A 69 -6.98 4.76 -9.08
N ASP A 70 -6.62 5.93 -8.54
CA ASP A 70 -7.50 6.74 -7.69
C ASP A 70 -7.95 8.03 -8.39
N ASN A 71 -7.52 8.24 -9.65
CA ASN A 71 -7.77 9.48 -10.41
C ASN A 71 -7.35 10.74 -9.63
N THR A 72 -6.29 10.63 -8.82
CA THR A 72 -5.82 11.67 -7.92
C THR A 72 -4.42 12.12 -8.34
N ASP A 73 -4.23 13.43 -8.49
CA ASP A 73 -2.91 14.01 -8.77
C ASP A 73 -2.27 14.44 -7.45
N ILE A 74 -1.14 13.83 -7.11
CA ILE A 74 -0.40 14.09 -5.87
C ILE A 74 0.95 14.78 -6.17
N SER A 75 1.17 15.24 -7.40
CA SER A 75 2.48 15.76 -7.84
C SER A 75 2.99 16.94 -7.02
N ASN A 76 2.08 17.74 -6.47
CA ASN A 76 2.41 18.92 -5.68
C ASN A 76 2.01 18.73 -4.21
N SER A 77 1.74 17.50 -3.77
CA SER A 77 1.15 17.27 -2.44
C SER A 77 2.05 17.77 -1.31
N ILE A 78 3.36 17.61 -1.42
CA ILE A 78 4.31 18.12 -0.43
C ILE A 78 4.36 19.66 -0.50
N GLU A 79 4.45 20.21 -1.71
CA GLU A 79 4.47 21.65 -2.00
C GLU A 79 3.17 22.35 -1.58
N GLU A 80 2.04 21.66 -1.59
CA GLU A 80 0.74 22.19 -1.18
C GLU A 80 0.51 22.08 0.33
N GLN A 81 1.10 21.07 0.99
CA GLN A 81 0.87 20.81 2.41
C GLN A 81 1.88 21.55 3.30
N ILE A 82 3.16 21.57 2.94
CA ILE A 82 4.20 22.21 3.75
C ILE A 82 3.90 23.70 4.03
N PRO A 83 3.51 24.54 3.06
CA PRO A 83 3.22 25.95 3.30
C PRO A 83 2.05 26.18 4.26
N LYS A 84 1.15 25.20 4.43
CA LYS A 84 0.01 25.29 5.36
C LYS A 84 0.40 25.06 6.81
N LEU A 85 1.62 24.57 7.07
CA LEU A 85 2.11 24.31 8.41
C LEU A 85 2.59 25.61 9.09
N SER A 86 2.28 25.76 10.38
CA SER A 86 2.76 26.90 11.17
C SER A 86 4.29 27.00 11.26
N ARG A 87 4.99 25.91 10.96
CA ARG A 87 6.46 25.79 10.93
C ARG A 87 6.97 25.25 9.59
N ALA A 88 6.43 25.75 8.48
CA ALA A 88 6.73 25.29 7.12
C ALA A 88 8.23 25.18 6.80
N ASN A 89 9.03 26.20 7.19
CA ASN A 89 10.48 26.22 6.96
C ASN A 89 11.22 25.07 7.66
N ILE A 90 10.82 24.73 8.88
CA ILE A 90 11.41 23.62 9.64
C ILE A 90 11.00 22.28 9.02
N ALA A 91 9.74 22.15 8.62
CA ALA A 91 9.23 20.93 7.97
C ALA A 91 9.93 20.66 6.63
N GLN A 92 10.11 21.69 5.79
CA GLN A 92 10.82 21.60 4.52
C GLN A 92 12.26 21.11 4.74
N TYR A 93 13.01 21.79 5.63
CA TYR A 93 14.40 21.42 5.93
C TYR A 93 14.51 19.98 6.43
N ALA A 94 13.61 19.56 7.31
CA ALA A 94 13.60 18.21 7.85
C ALA A 94 13.36 17.14 6.78
N ILE A 95 12.42 17.37 5.87
CA ILE A 95 12.14 16.43 4.77
C ILE A 95 13.33 16.37 3.79
N GLU A 96 13.87 17.53 3.39
CA GLU A 96 14.96 17.57 2.40
C GLU A 96 16.27 16.95 2.89
N ASN A 97 16.59 17.10 4.18
CA ASN A 97 17.89 16.69 4.71
C ASN A 97 17.85 15.39 5.52
N ASN A 98 16.69 15.03 6.07
CA ASN A 98 16.55 13.87 6.95
C ASN A 98 15.37 12.95 6.57
N GLY A 99 14.56 13.31 5.57
CA GLY A 99 13.46 12.49 5.09
C GLY A 99 13.93 11.44 4.09
N GLY A 100 13.26 10.28 4.08
CA GLY A 100 13.54 9.22 3.12
C GLY A 100 12.47 8.14 3.10
N ILE A 101 12.36 7.45 1.96
CA ILE A 101 11.48 6.29 1.77
C ILE A 101 12.35 5.09 1.44
N ILE A 102 12.20 4.00 2.19
CA ILE A 102 12.92 2.74 1.96
C ILE A 102 11.91 1.68 1.53
N ILE A 103 12.07 1.17 0.31
CA ILE A 103 11.24 0.09 -0.22
C ILE A 103 11.96 -1.22 0.04
N VAL A 104 11.28 -2.15 0.70
CA VAL A 104 11.80 -3.49 0.99
C VAL A 104 10.92 -4.56 0.33
N THR A 105 11.47 -5.76 0.16
CA THR A 105 10.79 -6.86 -0.53
C THR A 105 9.76 -7.58 0.35
N ASN A 106 9.94 -7.56 1.68
CA ASN A 106 9.07 -8.26 2.62
C ASN A 106 9.22 -7.72 4.06
N ILE A 107 8.33 -8.16 4.95
CA ILE A 107 8.30 -7.71 6.36
C ILE A 107 9.59 -8.06 7.12
N LYS A 108 10.24 -9.21 6.86
CA LYS A 108 11.49 -9.57 7.58
C LYS A 108 12.61 -8.57 7.26
N GLU A 109 12.68 -8.14 6.01
CA GLU A 109 13.62 -7.10 5.59
C GLU A 109 13.27 -5.74 6.21
N ALA A 110 11.98 -5.36 6.25
CA ALA A 110 11.53 -4.16 6.97
C ALA A 110 11.99 -4.19 8.44
N LEU A 111 11.77 -5.31 9.14
CA LEU A 111 12.16 -5.50 10.53
C LEU A 111 13.67 -5.36 10.71
N SER A 112 14.48 -5.91 9.79
CA SER A 112 15.94 -5.75 9.85
C SER A 112 16.37 -4.29 9.68
N VAL A 113 15.75 -3.57 8.74
CA VAL A 113 16.02 -2.14 8.52
C VAL A 113 15.65 -1.33 9.76
N ILE A 114 14.44 -1.54 10.29
CA ILE A 114 13.92 -0.84 11.47
C ILE A 114 14.81 -1.11 12.69
N ASN A 115 15.17 -2.36 12.94
CA ASN A 115 16.02 -2.72 14.09
C ASN A 115 17.42 -2.11 13.99
N ASN A 116 18.00 -2.07 12.80
CA ASN A 116 19.30 -1.41 12.59
C ASN A 116 19.21 0.11 12.70
N PHE A 117 18.13 0.70 12.19
CA PHE A 117 17.89 2.15 12.28
C PHE A 117 17.57 2.60 13.70
N ALA A 118 16.92 1.74 14.49
CA ALA A 118 16.53 1.95 15.88
C ALA A 118 15.81 3.30 16.09
N PRO A 119 14.63 3.51 15.47
CA PRO A 119 13.92 4.78 15.55
C PRO A 119 13.42 5.06 16.97
N GLU A 120 13.45 6.33 17.38
CA GLU A 120 12.85 6.78 18.64
C GLU A 120 11.33 6.56 18.66
N HIS A 121 10.66 6.87 17.54
CA HIS A 121 9.24 6.64 17.34
C HIS A 121 9.00 5.73 16.13
N LEU A 122 8.25 4.65 16.34
CA LEU A 122 7.87 3.69 15.30
C LEU A 122 6.35 3.60 15.17
N SER A 123 5.84 3.84 13.97
CA SER A 123 4.43 3.61 13.62
C SER A 123 4.31 2.39 12.72
N ILE A 124 3.54 1.38 13.14
CA ILE A 124 3.31 0.14 12.39
C ILE A 124 1.92 0.23 11.75
N ILE A 125 1.88 0.45 10.44
CA ILE A 125 0.63 0.50 9.67
C ILE A 125 0.54 -0.79 8.85
N THR A 126 0.12 -1.87 9.52
CA THR A 126 -0.10 -3.18 8.93
C THR A 126 -1.51 -3.67 9.27
N LYS A 127 -1.95 -4.74 8.62
CA LYS A 127 -3.25 -5.35 8.91
C LYS A 127 -3.34 -5.88 10.34
N ASP A 128 -2.23 -6.42 10.86
CA ASP A 128 -2.11 -6.90 12.22
C ASP A 128 -0.80 -6.36 12.81
N PRO A 129 -0.86 -5.29 13.62
CA PRO A 129 0.34 -4.64 14.17
C PRO A 129 0.87 -5.30 15.44
N GLN A 130 0.18 -6.31 16.00
CA GLN A 130 0.59 -7.01 17.22
C GLN A 130 1.35 -8.32 16.97
N GLU A 131 1.28 -8.85 15.75
CA GLU A 131 2.08 -10.00 15.27
C GLU A 131 3.48 -9.56 14.81
#